data_AF-A0A444HC18-F1
#
_entry.id   AF-A0A444HC18-F1
#
_cell.length_a   1.000
_cell.length_b   1.000
_cell.length_c   1.000
_cell.angle_alpha   90.00
_cell.angle_beta   90.00
_cell.angle_gamma   90.00
#
_symmetry.space_group_name_H-M   'P 1'
#
loop_
_entity.id
_entity.type
_entity.pdbx_description
1 polymer ?
#
loop_
_entity_poly.entity_id
_entity_poly.type
_entity_poly.pdbx_seq_one_letter_code
_entity_poly.pdbx_strand_id
1 'polypeptide(L)'
;MAKDQVFESNPTISVYYKTSDGETFYKEGDAKFHARSLKDKSVQTVTKGTEAAASEGKDKDAKPAKAEDLIKLIQAATTLEALDEFKNDTRSTVLKAIEAKTAELTPVHGAEILKNEE
;
A
#
# COMPACT_ATOMS: atom_id res chain seq x y z
N MET A 1 -6.21 31.36 -4.45
CA MET A 1 -5.49 30.28 -5.17
C MET A 1 -4.02 30.69 -5.20
N ALA A 2 -3.21 30.11 -4.31
CA ALA A 2 -1.78 30.41 -4.29
C ALA A 2 -1.15 29.72 -5.51
N LYS A 3 -0.89 30.49 -6.56
CA LYS A 3 -0.11 30.01 -7.70
C LYS A 3 1.29 29.72 -7.21
N ASP A 4 1.73 28.50 -7.40
CA ASP A 4 3.09 28.10 -7.09
C ASP A 4 4.07 28.90 -7.95
N GLN A 5 4.85 29.79 -7.34
CA GLN A 5 5.77 30.69 -8.03
C GLN A 5 6.77 29.94 -8.93
N VAL A 6 7.04 28.68 -8.61
CA VAL A 6 7.91 27.78 -9.38
C VAL A 6 7.40 27.56 -10.81
N PHE A 7 6.09 27.37 -10.99
CA PHE A 7 5.47 27.19 -12.32
C PHE A 7 5.31 28.49 -13.09
N GLU A 8 5.25 29.63 -12.40
CA GLU A 8 5.19 30.95 -13.05
C GLU A 8 6.58 31.35 -13.55
N SER A 9 7.62 31.08 -12.78
CA SER A 9 9.01 31.35 -13.18
C SER A 9 9.50 30.38 -14.26
N ASN A 10 8.91 29.19 -14.36
CA ASN A 10 9.28 28.16 -15.33
C ASN A 10 8.01 27.63 -16.02
N PRO A 11 7.51 28.29 -17.07
CA PRO A 11 6.27 27.85 -17.73
C PRO A 11 6.39 26.52 -18.48
N THR A 12 7.62 26.05 -18.72
CA THR A 12 7.94 24.81 -19.46
C THR A 12 7.84 23.55 -18.59
N ILE A 13 7.90 23.68 -17.27
CA ILE A 13 7.82 22.53 -16.37
C ILE A 13 6.36 22.27 -15.99
N SER A 14 5.97 21.00 -16.06
CA SER A 14 4.65 20.54 -15.60
C SER A 14 4.71 19.85 -14.24
N VAL A 15 5.91 19.54 -13.76
CA VAL A 15 6.16 18.88 -12.48
C VAL A 15 7.43 19.44 -11.84
N TYR A 16 7.39 19.60 -10.52
CA TYR A 16 8.57 19.80 -9.70
C TYR A 16 8.45 18.94 -8.43
N TYR A 17 9.56 18.77 -7.74
CA TYR A 17 9.70 17.96 -6.55
C TYR A 17 10.22 18.85 -5.43
N LYS A 18 9.57 18.87 -4.28
CA LYS A 18 9.98 19.63 -3.10
C LYS A 18 10.40 18.68 -2.00
N THR A 19 11.57 18.91 -1.42
CA THR A 19 12.04 18.14 -0.27
C THR A 19 11.53 18.76 1.04
N SER A 20 11.59 18.00 2.14
CA SER A 20 11.22 18.51 3.47
C SER A 20 12.08 19.70 3.95
N ASP A 21 13.27 19.90 3.38
CA ASP A 21 14.12 21.07 3.66
C ASP A 21 13.61 22.36 2.97
N GLY A 22 12.65 22.22 2.05
CA GLY A 22 12.12 23.33 1.26
C GLY A 22 12.80 23.50 -0.09
N GLU A 23 13.85 22.72 -0.39
CA GLU A 23 14.56 22.75 -1.68
C GLU A 23 13.71 22.10 -2.79
N THR A 24 13.64 22.79 -3.94
CA THR A 24 12.84 22.38 -5.11
C THR A 24 13.73 21.90 -6.25
N PHE A 25 13.34 20.78 -6.86
CA PHE A 25 14.03 20.12 -7.95
C PHE A 25 13.08 19.85 -9.12
N TYR A 26 13.60 19.87 -10.34
CA TYR A 26 12.82 19.50 -11.53
C TYR A 26 12.89 18.01 -11.85
N LYS A 27 13.82 17.30 -11.21
CA LYS A 27 14.06 15.87 -11.40
C LYS A 27 13.82 15.13 -10.09
N GLU A 28 13.11 14.02 -10.19
CA GLU A 28 12.81 13.17 -9.05
C GLU A 28 14.09 12.56 -8.44
N GLY A 29 15.04 12.17 -9.28
CA GLY A 29 16.30 11.55 -8.86
C GLY A 29 17.13 12.48 -7.97
N ASP A 30 17.26 13.75 -8.36
CA ASP A 30 17.96 14.78 -7.60
C ASP A 30 17.26 15.06 -6.26
N ALA A 31 15.92 15.19 -6.27
CA ALA A 31 15.14 15.38 -5.05
C ALA A 31 15.29 14.19 -4.08
N LYS A 32 15.24 12.96 -4.59
CA LYS A 32 15.41 11.74 -3.79
C LYS A 32 16.84 11.63 -3.26
N PHE A 33 17.85 11.98 -4.05
CA PHE A 33 19.23 11.96 -3.62
C PHE A 33 19.46 12.95 -2.48
N HIS A 34 18.94 14.17 -2.62
CA HIS A 34 19.01 15.19 -1.59
C HIS A 34 18.26 14.75 -0.32
N ALA A 35 17.00 14.29 -0.45
CA ALA A 35 16.20 13.82 0.67
C ALA A 35 16.84 12.65 1.43
N ARG A 36 17.64 11.79 0.77
CA ARG A 36 18.37 10.71 1.45
C ARG A 36 19.40 11.20 2.47
N SER A 37 19.94 12.40 2.28
CA SER A 37 20.88 13.04 3.21
C SER A 37 20.16 13.74 4.38
N LEU A 38 18.88 14.04 4.23
CA LEU A 38 18.06 14.69 5.26
C LEU A 38 17.58 13.68 6.31
N LYS A 39 17.25 14.20 7.52
CA LYS A 39 16.54 13.41 8.54
C LYS A 39 15.20 12.92 7.99
N ASP A 40 14.49 13.81 7.31
CA ASP A 40 13.19 13.57 6.73
C ASP A 40 13.34 13.28 5.24
N LYS A 41 13.19 12.02 4.86
CA LYS A 41 13.46 11.53 3.49
C LYS A 41 12.27 11.74 2.55
N SER A 42 11.37 12.65 2.91
CA SER A 42 10.15 12.91 2.17
C SER A 42 10.43 13.80 0.97
N VAL A 43 9.86 13.40 -0.16
CA VAL A 43 9.85 14.18 -1.40
C VAL A 43 8.40 14.34 -1.81
N GLN A 44 7.96 15.59 -1.90
CA GLN A 44 6.64 15.95 -2.37
C GLN A 44 6.68 16.24 -3.86
N THR A 45 5.95 15.48 -4.65
CA THR A 45 5.77 15.76 -6.08
C THR A 45 4.62 16.74 -6.26
N VAL A 46 4.88 17.85 -6.94
CA VAL A 46 3.87 18.88 -7.24
C VAL A 46 3.76 19.00 -8.75
N THR A 47 2.56 18.79 -9.29
CA THR A 47 2.28 18.89 -10.72
C THR A 47 1.32 20.06 -11.01
N LYS A 48 1.52 20.72 -12.15
CA LYS A 48 0.69 21.83 -12.61
C LYS A 48 -0.70 21.30 -12.95
N GLY A 49 -1.66 21.55 -12.07
CA GLY A 49 -3.06 21.11 -12.23
C GLY A 49 -3.56 20.11 -11.19
N THR A 50 -2.69 19.60 -10.30
CA THR A 50 -3.12 18.83 -9.14
C THR A 50 -3.03 19.72 -7.90
N GLU A 51 -4.12 20.40 -7.57
CA GLU A 51 -4.28 21.00 -6.25
C GLU A 51 -4.61 19.84 -5.29
N ALA A 52 -3.77 19.63 -4.29
CA ALA A 52 -3.97 18.71 -3.15
C ALA A 52 -3.96 17.19 -3.44
N ALA A 53 -2.75 16.62 -3.57
CA ALA A 53 -2.48 15.24 -3.15
C ALA A 53 -1.07 15.17 -2.55
N ALA A 54 -0.84 15.94 -1.49
CA ALA A 54 0.32 15.73 -0.64
C ALA A 54 0.03 14.55 0.31
N SER A 55 1.02 13.66 0.41
CA SER A 55 1.11 12.48 1.25
C SER A 55 0.43 11.21 0.73
N GLU A 56 1.19 10.40 0.02
CA GLU A 56 1.66 9.10 0.52
C GLU A 56 2.82 8.69 -0.38
N GLY A 57 4.04 8.65 0.13
CA GLY A 57 4.40 7.54 1.00
C GLY A 57 4.90 6.43 0.07
N LYS A 58 6.16 6.53 -0.30
CA LYS A 58 6.89 5.45 -0.95
C LYS A 58 7.19 4.39 0.12
N ASP A 59 6.15 3.77 0.66
CA ASP A 59 6.25 2.63 1.57
C ASP A 59 5.46 1.46 1.00
N LYS A 60 6.07 0.29 1.05
CA LYS A 60 5.62 -0.95 0.41
C LYS A 60 4.51 -1.66 1.19
N ASP A 61 3.87 -0.98 2.13
CA ASP A 61 2.90 -1.57 3.03
C ASP A 61 1.65 -0.70 3.06
N ALA A 62 0.89 -0.74 1.95
CA ALA A 62 -0.50 -0.30 1.97
C ALA A 62 -1.27 -1.29 2.85
N LYS A 63 -1.22 -1.11 4.17
CA LYS A 63 -2.15 -1.73 5.11
C LYS A 63 -3.56 -1.31 4.68
N PRO A 64 -4.42 -2.22 4.22
CA PRO A 64 -5.70 -1.79 3.73
C PRO A 64 -6.59 -1.35 4.89
N ALA A 65 -6.94 -0.06 4.92
CA ALA A 65 -7.83 0.50 5.94
C ALA A 65 -9.27 -0.06 5.83
N LYS A 66 -9.67 -0.51 4.63
CA LYS A 66 -11.01 -1.02 4.33
C LYS A 66 -11.11 -2.52 4.56
N ALA A 67 -12.21 -2.94 5.20
CA ALA A 67 -12.51 -4.36 5.44
C ALA A 67 -12.53 -5.18 4.14
N GLU A 68 -12.96 -4.58 3.03
CA GLU A 68 -13.03 -5.22 1.71
C GLU A 68 -11.66 -5.65 1.17
N ASP A 69 -10.62 -4.83 1.36
CA ASP A 69 -9.28 -5.16 0.89
C ASP A 69 -8.61 -6.22 1.78
N LEU A 70 -8.87 -6.20 3.10
CA LEU A 70 -8.43 -7.28 3.98
C LEU A 70 -9.04 -8.63 3.56
N ILE A 71 -10.32 -8.65 3.20
CA ILE A 71 -11.00 -9.87 2.71
C ILE A 71 -10.35 -10.37 1.41
N LYS A 72 -9.98 -9.48 0.48
CA LYS A 72 -9.26 -9.87 -0.75
C LYS A 72 -7.88 -10.46 -0.44
N LEU A 73 -7.15 -9.89 0.50
CA LEU A 73 -5.86 -10.42 0.95
C LEU A 73 -6.02 -11.81 1.59
N ILE A 74 -7.04 -11.99 2.44
CA ILE A 74 -7.38 -13.29 3.04
C ILE A 74 -7.71 -14.32 1.96
N GLN A 75 -8.48 -13.95 0.93
CA GLN A 75 -8.80 -14.86 -0.17
C GLN A 75 -7.59 -15.21 -1.04
N ALA A 76 -6.66 -14.26 -1.18
CA ALA A 76 -5.39 -14.45 -1.89
C ALA A 76 -4.34 -15.19 -1.04
N ALA A 77 -4.51 -15.25 0.28
CA ALA A 77 -3.64 -16.00 1.18
C ALA A 77 -3.74 -17.50 0.84
N THR A 78 -2.60 -18.10 0.52
CA THR A 78 -2.46 -19.52 0.20
C THR A 78 -1.88 -20.33 1.35
N THR A 79 -1.55 -19.68 2.48
CA THR A 79 -0.94 -20.29 3.65
C THR A 79 -1.70 -19.93 4.91
N LEU A 80 -1.69 -20.85 5.88
CA LEU A 80 -2.32 -20.64 7.19
C LEU A 80 -1.61 -19.55 8.00
N GLU A 81 -0.30 -19.36 7.81
CA GLU A 81 0.49 -18.32 8.47
C GLU A 81 0.03 -16.91 8.05
N ALA A 82 -0.21 -16.69 6.75
CA ALA A 82 -0.72 -15.41 6.27
C ALA A 82 -2.13 -15.14 6.81
N LEU A 83 -2.94 -16.18 7.02
CA LEU A 83 -4.28 -16.04 7.63
C LEU A 83 -4.23 -15.70 9.12
N ASP A 84 -3.19 -16.10 9.84
CA ASP A 84 -3.05 -15.87 11.28
C ASP A 84 -2.87 -14.37 11.60
N GLU A 85 -2.18 -13.63 10.73
CA GLU A 85 -2.03 -12.16 10.86
C GLU A 85 -3.38 -11.42 10.90
N PHE A 86 -4.42 -11.98 10.27
CA PHE A 86 -5.74 -11.35 10.22
C PHE A 86 -6.64 -11.76 11.41
N LYS A 87 -6.29 -12.79 12.20
CA LYS A 87 -7.13 -13.27 13.32
C LYS A 87 -7.25 -12.27 14.47
N ASN A 88 -6.33 -11.31 14.56
CA ASN A 88 -6.36 -10.25 15.56
C ASN A 88 -7.36 -9.13 15.20
N ASP A 89 -8.02 -9.21 14.04
CA ASP A 89 -9.01 -8.23 13.63
C ASP A 89 -10.37 -8.46 14.33
N THR A 90 -11.05 -7.37 14.72
CA THR A 90 -12.34 -7.44 15.43
C THR A 90 -13.55 -7.43 14.50
N ARG A 91 -13.35 -7.27 13.19
CA ARG A 91 -14.45 -7.16 12.21
C ARG A 91 -15.00 -8.56 11.89
N SER A 92 -16.27 -8.80 12.16
CA SER A 92 -16.93 -10.10 11.94
C SER A 92 -16.84 -10.60 10.49
N THR A 93 -16.77 -9.70 9.50
CA THR A 93 -16.62 -10.07 8.09
C THR A 93 -15.22 -10.62 7.77
N VAL A 94 -14.19 -10.06 8.39
CA VAL A 94 -12.79 -10.47 8.23
C VAL A 94 -12.59 -11.83 8.91
N LEU A 95 -13.09 -12.00 10.15
CA LEU A 95 -13.07 -13.28 10.86
C LEU A 95 -13.76 -14.41 10.07
N LYS A 96 -14.94 -14.15 9.49
CA LYS A 96 -15.63 -15.12 8.62
C LYS A 96 -14.81 -15.51 7.39
N ALA A 97 -14.14 -14.54 6.76
CA ALA A 97 -13.31 -14.81 5.59
C ALA A 97 -12.08 -15.67 5.96
N ILE A 98 -11.46 -15.40 7.12
CA ILE A 98 -10.33 -16.19 7.64
C ILE A 98 -10.77 -17.61 7.92
N GLU A 99 -11.90 -17.81 8.60
CA GLU A 99 -12.41 -19.14 8.92
C GLU A 99 -12.75 -19.93 7.66
N ALA A 100 -13.41 -19.30 6.68
CA ALA A 100 -13.72 -19.92 5.39
C ALA A 100 -12.45 -20.34 4.63
N LYS A 101 -11.44 -19.46 4.57
CA LYS A 101 -10.18 -19.77 3.88
C LYS A 101 -9.32 -20.77 4.65
N THR A 102 -9.33 -20.71 5.98
CA THR A 102 -8.67 -21.69 6.84
C THR A 102 -9.29 -23.06 6.62
N ALA A 103 -10.62 -23.18 6.57
CA ALA A 103 -11.31 -24.44 6.30
C ALA A 103 -11.01 -25.01 4.90
N GLU A 104 -10.81 -24.15 3.90
CA GLU A 104 -10.39 -24.54 2.55
C GLU A 104 -8.93 -25.03 2.51
N LEU A 105 -8.03 -24.36 3.25
CA LEU A 105 -6.59 -24.65 3.31
C LEU A 105 -6.18 -25.70 4.34
N THR A 106 -7.04 -26.02 5.31
CA THR A 106 -6.91 -27.21 6.13
C THR A 106 -7.57 -28.34 5.36
N PRO A 107 -6.81 -29.13 4.57
CA PRO A 107 -7.36 -30.39 4.13
C PRO A 107 -7.64 -31.18 5.41
N VAL A 108 -8.91 -31.47 5.64
CA VAL A 108 -9.27 -32.69 6.34
C VAL A 108 -8.52 -33.81 5.62
N HIS A 109 -7.38 -34.24 6.17
CA HIS A 109 -6.68 -35.45 5.75
C HIS A 109 -7.48 -36.69 6.18
N GLY A 110 -8.80 -36.66 6.04
CA GLY A 110 -9.67 -37.62 6.69
C GLY A 110 -11.15 -37.36 6.43
N ALA A 111 -11.58 -37.60 5.19
CA ALA A 111 -12.82 -38.32 4.93
C ALA A 111 -12.88 -38.75 3.46
N GLU A 112 -12.70 -40.07 3.27
CA GLU A 112 -13.41 -40.86 2.26
C GLU A 112 -12.86 -40.87 0.82
N ILE A 113 -11.81 -41.67 0.57
CA ILE A 113 -11.88 -42.81 -0.39
C ILE A 113 -10.90 -43.92 0.09
N LEU A 114 -11.22 -44.58 1.20
CA LEU A 114 -10.75 -45.94 1.48
C LEU A 114 -12.00 -46.83 1.41
N LYS A 115 -12.44 -47.14 0.19
CA LYS A 115 -13.45 -48.16 -0.08
C LYS A 115 -13.32 -48.65 -1.52
N ASN A 116 -12.55 -49.71 -1.67
CA ASN A 116 -12.98 -51.01 -2.21
C ASN A 116 -11.69 -51.73 -2.62
N GLU A 117 -11.13 -52.61 -1.77
CA GLU A 117 -11.55 -54.00 -1.53
C GLU A 117 -11.50 -54.86 -2.81
N GLU A 118 -10.62 -55.85 -2.73
CA GLU A 118 -10.50 -57.11 -3.50
C GLU A 118 -9.87 -57.11 -4.90
#